data_AF-A0A7D9D708-F1
#
_entry.id   AF-A0A7D9D708-F1
#
_cell.length_a   1.000
_cell.length_b   1.000
_cell.length_c   1.000
_cell.angle_alpha   90.00
_cell.angle_beta   90.00
_cell.angle_gamma   90.00
#
_symmetry.space_group_name_H-M   'P 1'
#
loop_
_entity.id
_entity.type
_entity.pdbx_description
1 polymer ?
#
loop_
_entity_poly.entity_id
_entity_poly.type
_entity_poly.pdbx_seq_one_letter_code
_entity_poly.pdbx_strand_id
1 'polypeptide(L)'
;MMHAIGFLHEQTREDRDNYVEVKFENIKSGFENQFQTYSVQNFGYDYDLYSLMHYKRTEFSRNGLHTIESKSNPNDRLGNNEFFTKIDLKQINTLYNCPSKYLKLEDYEIIICTSNKWYAGTGAAVYLDVKGDGLDTSGEFIAGKSFDGDSQVKIKKIFPHMSMKKLLVRHDNTGWGAGWHLDKIIIKDKTTGEVVTFKCYCWIEGVNTKTLTP
;
A
#
# COMPACT_ATOMS: atom_id res chain seq x y z
N MET A 1 -0.65 7.15 -11.24
CA MET A 1 -1.87 7.61 -10.53
C MET A 1 -1.60 8.89 -9.74
N MET A 2 -0.64 8.92 -8.81
CA MET A 2 -0.30 10.10 -7.99
C MET A 2 -0.06 11.41 -8.76
N HIS A 3 0.68 11.37 -9.88
CA HIS A 3 0.84 12.56 -10.73
C HIS A 3 -0.48 13.12 -11.26
N ALA A 4 -1.43 12.25 -11.61
CA ALA A 4 -2.72 12.67 -12.13
C ALA A 4 -3.59 13.37 -11.07
N ILE A 5 -3.32 13.10 -9.79
CA ILE A 5 -4.02 13.73 -8.65
C ILE A 5 -3.21 14.87 -8.01
N GLY A 6 -2.18 15.38 -8.70
CA GLY A 6 -1.50 16.63 -8.35
C GLY A 6 -0.18 16.51 -7.60
N PHE A 7 0.39 15.31 -7.46
CA PHE A 7 1.67 15.12 -6.77
C PHE A 7 2.85 15.06 -7.73
N LEU A 8 3.93 15.79 -7.43
CA LEU A 8 5.22 15.65 -8.08
C LEU A 8 6.05 14.56 -7.40
N HIS A 9 7.22 14.28 -7.96
CA HIS A 9 8.15 13.34 -7.35
C HIS A 9 8.76 13.89 -6.05
N GLU A 10 8.92 13.04 -5.05
CA GLU A 10 9.42 13.42 -3.73
C GLU A 10 10.83 14.05 -3.81
N GLN A 11 11.71 13.52 -4.67
CA GLN A 11 13.06 14.07 -4.89
C GLN A 11 13.10 15.42 -5.60
N THR A 12 11.95 15.97 -6.00
CA THR A 12 11.86 17.30 -6.60
C THR A 12 11.45 18.37 -5.59
N ARG A 13 11.27 18.03 -4.31
CA ARG A 13 11.01 19.02 -3.26
C ARG A 13 12.19 19.99 -3.11
N GLU A 14 11.88 21.25 -2.77
CA GLU A 14 12.88 22.30 -2.51
C GLU A 14 13.82 21.95 -1.34
N ASP A 15 13.33 21.22 -0.33
CA ASP A 15 14.09 20.80 0.84
C ASP A 15 14.87 19.48 0.65
N ARG A 16 14.79 18.84 -0.53
CA ARG A 16 15.34 17.49 -0.76
C ARG A 16 16.83 17.37 -0.49
N ASP A 17 17.60 18.45 -0.72
CA ASP A 17 19.04 18.46 -0.48
C ASP A 17 19.42 18.37 1.00
N ASN A 18 18.47 18.48 1.94
CA ASN A 18 18.71 18.15 3.35
C ASN A 18 18.73 16.64 3.63
N TYR A 19 18.13 15.83 2.75
CA TYR A 19 17.85 14.42 2.98
C TYR A 19 18.58 13.49 2.01
N VAL A 20 18.75 13.94 0.77
CA VAL A 20 19.41 13.16 -0.29
C VAL A 20 20.47 13.99 -1.01
N GLU A 21 21.42 13.29 -1.63
CA GLU A 21 22.40 13.86 -2.54
C GLU A 21 22.15 13.32 -3.95
N VAL A 22 22.09 14.21 -4.93
CA VAL A 22 21.98 13.84 -6.35
C VAL A 22 23.38 13.82 -6.98
N LYS A 23 23.78 12.65 -7.49
CA LYS A 23 25.05 12.41 -8.18
C LYS A 23 24.89 12.68 -9.67
N PHE A 24 24.94 13.95 -10.06
CA PHE A 24 24.74 14.38 -11.46
C PHE A 24 25.68 13.70 -12.45
N GLU A 25 26.90 13.38 -12.02
CA GLU A 25 27.89 12.62 -12.78
C GLU A 25 27.46 11.19 -13.13
N ASN A 26 26.43 10.64 -12.48
CA ASN A 26 25.88 9.31 -12.77
C ASN A 26 24.60 9.35 -13.61
N ILE A 27 24.05 10.53 -13.89
CA ILE A 27 22.79 10.70 -14.63
C ILE A 27 23.02 10.58 -16.15
N LYS A 28 22.10 9.94 -16.86
CA LYS A 28 22.08 9.92 -18.33
C LYS A 28 21.96 11.33 -18.89
N SER A 29 22.81 11.66 -19.87
CA SER A 29 22.75 12.97 -20.53
C SER A 29 21.36 13.24 -21.10
N GLY A 30 20.80 14.41 -20.79
CA GLY A 30 19.46 14.84 -21.18
C GLY A 30 18.37 14.55 -20.14
N PHE A 31 18.69 13.87 -19.04
CA PHE A 31 17.75 13.56 -17.95
C PHE A 31 18.00 14.37 -16.68
N GLU A 32 18.94 15.33 -16.70
CA GLU A 32 19.28 16.16 -15.53
C GLU A 32 18.07 16.97 -15.04
N ASN A 33 17.15 17.34 -15.93
CA ASN A 33 15.91 18.04 -15.61
C ASN A 33 14.95 17.21 -14.72
N GLN A 34 15.05 15.88 -14.72
CA GLN A 34 14.25 15.00 -13.85
C GLN A 34 14.63 15.11 -12.37
N PHE A 35 15.76 15.76 -12.08
CA PHE A 35 16.31 15.95 -10.73
C PHE A 35 16.33 17.43 -10.33
N GLN A 36 15.65 18.30 -11.07
CA GLN A 36 15.46 19.68 -10.64
C GLN A 36 14.49 19.75 -9.46
N THR A 37 14.71 20.74 -8.59
CA THR A 37 13.81 21.05 -7.48
C THR A 37 12.77 22.06 -7.91
N TYR A 38 11.59 21.98 -7.30
CA TYR A 38 10.50 22.92 -7.48
C TYR A 38 9.99 23.36 -6.11
N SER A 39 9.59 24.62 -5.99
CA SER A 39 8.91 25.12 -4.79
C SER A 39 7.45 24.64 -4.83
N VAL A 40 7.22 23.47 -4.25
CA VAL A 40 5.91 22.84 -4.14
C VAL A 40 5.50 22.70 -2.68
N GLN A 41 4.21 22.81 -2.42
CA GLN A 41 3.66 22.67 -1.07
C GLN A 41 3.80 21.22 -0.59
N ASN A 42 4.58 21.01 0.47
CA ASN A 42 4.73 19.72 1.16
C ASN A 42 3.71 19.53 2.30
N PHE A 43 2.78 20.49 2.46
CA PHE A 43 1.76 20.55 3.50
C PHE A 43 2.30 20.44 4.94
N GLY A 44 3.58 20.79 5.14
CA GLY A 44 4.26 20.68 6.44
C GLY A 44 4.65 19.25 6.84
N TYR A 45 4.64 18.29 5.90
CA TYR A 45 5.12 16.93 6.16
C TYR A 45 6.62 16.78 5.86
N ASP A 46 7.28 15.95 6.67
CA ASP A 46 8.69 15.59 6.49
C ASP A 46 8.96 14.95 5.13
N TYR A 47 10.23 14.93 4.72
CA TYR A 47 10.68 14.26 3.51
C TYR A 47 10.60 12.75 3.67
N ASP A 48 9.92 12.07 2.73
CA ASP A 48 9.72 10.63 2.79
C ASP A 48 10.61 9.88 1.79
N LEU A 49 11.76 9.39 2.26
CA LEU A 49 12.68 8.57 1.46
C LEU A 49 11.99 7.36 0.80
N TYR A 50 10.93 6.83 1.43
CA TYR A 50 10.23 5.63 1.00
C TYR A 50 8.94 5.93 0.23
N SER A 51 8.61 7.21 -0.03
CA SER A 51 7.39 7.61 -0.74
C SER A 51 7.22 6.85 -2.06
N LEU A 52 5.97 6.57 -2.43
CA LEU A 52 5.63 6.05 -3.76
C LEU A 52 6.09 7.01 -4.88
N MET A 53 6.27 8.29 -4.55
CA MET A 53 6.69 9.34 -5.46
C MET A 53 8.19 9.58 -5.48
N HIS A 54 8.96 8.90 -4.64
CA HIS A 54 10.42 9.03 -4.63
C HIS A 54 11.06 8.09 -5.68
N TYR A 55 12.00 8.60 -6.46
CA TYR A 55 12.82 7.77 -7.34
C TYR A 55 13.68 6.75 -6.60
N LYS A 56 13.92 5.62 -7.25
CA LYS A 56 14.90 4.64 -6.77
C LYS A 56 16.32 5.19 -6.96
N ARG A 57 17.28 4.64 -6.21
CA ARG A 57 18.69 5.08 -6.20
C ARG A 57 19.37 5.09 -7.56
N THR A 58 18.96 4.24 -8.50
CA THR A 58 19.60 4.06 -9.82
C THR A 58 18.76 4.62 -10.97
N GLU A 59 17.69 5.36 -10.66
CA GLU A 59 16.80 5.91 -11.68
C GLU A 59 17.57 6.83 -12.63
N PHE A 60 17.37 6.66 -13.93
CA PHE A 60 18.11 7.36 -14.99
C PHE A 60 19.66 7.25 -14.91
N SER A 61 20.21 6.21 -14.29
CA SER A 61 21.67 6.01 -14.21
C SER A 61 22.29 5.65 -15.57
N ARG A 62 23.41 6.30 -15.92
CA ARG A 62 24.18 6.03 -17.15
C ARG A 62 25.16 4.87 -17.05
N ASN A 63 25.56 4.52 -15.83
CA ASN A 63 26.67 3.61 -15.54
C ASN A 63 26.28 2.52 -14.52
N GLY A 64 25.00 2.45 -14.14
CA GLY A 64 24.50 1.52 -13.13
C GLY A 64 24.80 1.94 -11.69
N LEU A 65 25.53 3.03 -11.47
CA LEU A 65 25.79 3.60 -10.15
C LEU A 65 24.59 4.43 -9.66
N HIS A 66 24.56 4.73 -8.37
CA HIS A 66 23.50 5.53 -7.77
C HIS A 66 23.49 6.96 -8.33
N THR A 67 22.32 7.43 -8.73
CA THR A 67 22.01 8.82 -9.06
C THR A 67 21.50 9.60 -7.84
N ILE A 68 20.93 8.91 -6.85
CA ILE A 68 20.47 9.51 -5.58
C ILE A 68 20.96 8.66 -4.41
N GLU A 69 21.52 9.31 -3.39
CA GLU A 69 21.92 8.67 -2.14
C GLU A 69 21.30 9.37 -0.93
N SER A 70 20.83 8.58 0.05
CA SER A 70 20.39 9.11 1.35
C SER A 70 21.59 9.67 2.13
N LYS A 71 21.43 10.88 2.68
CA LYS A 71 22.43 11.52 3.54
C LYS A 71 22.43 10.94 4.96
N SER A 72 21.31 10.40 5.43
CA SER A 72 21.21 9.80 6.77
C SER A 72 21.89 8.44 6.85
N ASN A 73 21.62 7.57 5.87
CA ASN A 73 22.20 6.24 5.81
C ASN A 73 22.29 5.74 4.35
N PRO A 74 23.50 5.44 3.85
CA PRO A 74 23.70 4.91 2.50
C PRO A 74 22.94 3.63 2.19
N ASN A 75 22.48 2.87 3.19
CA ASN A 75 21.70 1.65 3.02
C ASN A 75 20.18 1.86 3.00
N ASP A 76 19.68 3.08 3.24
CA ASP A 76 18.24 3.36 3.21
C ASP A 76 17.66 3.00 1.85
N ARG A 77 16.51 2.34 1.80
CA ARG A 77 15.84 2.17 0.50
C ARG A 77 15.22 3.51 0.11
N LEU A 78 15.37 3.87 -1.17
CA LEU A 78 14.72 5.03 -1.76
C LEU A 78 13.59 4.59 -2.67
N GLY A 79 12.43 5.21 -2.50
CA GLY A 79 11.22 4.92 -3.24
C GLY A 79 10.64 3.53 -2.98
N ASN A 80 9.37 3.41 -3.34
CA ASN A 80 8.69 2.13 -3.44
C ASN A 80 7.77 2.13 -4.67
N ASN A 81 7.24 0.96 -5.04
CA ASN A 81 6.35 0.79 -6.20
C ASN A 81 5.13 -0.07 -5.86
N GLU A 82 4.83 -0.23 -4.57
CA GLU A 82 3.88 -1.24 -4.09
C GLU A 82 2.79 -0.63 -3.20
N PHE A 83 3.12 0.37 -2.39
CA PHE A 83 2.20 0.91 -1.40
C PHE A 83 2.42 2.39 -1.13
N PHE A 84 1.33 3.06 -0.74
CA PHE A 84 1.40 4.40 -0.17
C PHE A 84 1.99 4.32 1.24
N THR A 85 2.90 5.23 1.56
CA THR A 85 3.33 5.43 2.95
C THR A 85 2.26 6.23 3.72
N LYS A 86 2.45 6.36 5.05
CA LYS A 86 1.59 7.23 5.86
C LYS A 86 1.67 8.70 5.41
N ILE A 87 2.83 9.15 4.96
CA ILE A 87 3.03 10.53 4.51
C ILE A 87 2.33 10.74 3.18
N ASP A 88 2.45 9.80 2.22
CA ASP A 88 1.72 9.86 0.95
C ASP A 88 0.20 10.02 1.18
N LEU A 89 -0.38 9.17 2.02
CA LEU A 89 -1.82 9.20 2.33
C LEU A 89 -2.24 10.49 3.05
N LYS A 90 -1.42 10.98 3.99
CA LYS A 90 -1.69 12.23 4.71
C LYS A 90 -1.63 13.45 3.80
N GLN A 91 -0.66 13.50 2.89
CA GLN A 91 -0.54 14.56 1.89
C GLN A 91 -1.77 14.57 0.97
N ILE A 92 -2.21 13.42 0.45
CA ILE A 92 -3.44 13.31 -0.36
C ILE A 92 -4.65 13.83 0.43
N ASN A 93 -4.84 13.32 1.65
CA ASN A 93 -5.96 13.72 2.49
C ASN A 93 -5.95 15.22 2.81
N THR A 94 -4.77 15.82 2.96
CA THR A 94 -4.63 17.26 3.20
C THR A 94 -4.94 18.07 1.94
N LEU A 95 -4.39 17.69 0.78
CA LEU A 95 -4.64 18.39 -0.49
C LEU A 95 -6.12 18.41 -0.86
N TYR A 96 -6.84 17.31 -0.63
CA TYR A 96 -8.26 17.19 -0.94
C TYR A 96 -9.20 17.56 0.22
N ASN A 97 -8.67 18.14 1.30
CA ASN A 97 -9.44 18.52 2.51
C ASN A 97 -10.33 17.38 3.02
N CYS A 98 -9.81 16.16 3.00
CA CYS A 98 -10.51 15.00 3.55
C CYS A 98 -10.80 15.23 5.05
N PRO A 99 -11.95 14.74 5.56
CA PRO A 99 -12.27 14.82 6.98
C PRO A 99 -11.12 14.34 7.87
N SER A 100 -10.88 15.04 8.98
CA SER A 100 -9.73 14.80 9.88
C SER A 100 -9.64 13.36 10.40
N LYS A 101 -10.76 12.64 10.49
CA LYS A 101 -10.78 11.21 10.82
C LYS A 101 -9.92 10.36 9.88
N TYR A 102 -9.80 10.75 8.60
CA TYR A 102 -8.98 10.05 7.61
C TYR A 102 -7.48 10.38 7.72
N LEU A 103 -7.09 11.38 8.53
CA LEU A 103 -5.68 11.67 8.84
C LEU A 103 -5.13 10.75 9.95
N LYS A 104 -6.01 10.09 10.71
CA LYS A 104 -5.64 9.09 11.72
C LYS A 104 -5.46 7.73 11.04
N LEU A 105 -4.26 7.49 10.52
CA LEU A 105 -3.88 6.25 9.83
C LEU A 105 -3.22 5.27 10.80
N GLU A 106 -3.71 4.03 10.81
CA GLU A 106 -3.22 2.97 11.69
C GLU A 106 -2.63 1.80 10.90
N ASP A 107 -1.71 1.07 11.54
CA ASP A 107 -1.12 -0.14 10.97
C ASP A 107 -2.00 -1.35 11.32
N TYR A 108 -2.34 -2.14 10.32
CA TYR A 108 -3.13 -3.35 10.45
C TYR A 108 -2.35 -4.58 10.00
N GLU A 109 -2.46 -5.65 10.77
CA GLU A 109 -2.02 -7.00 10.37
C GLU A 109 -3.27 -7.83 10.04
N ILE A 110 -3.32 -8.32 8.81
CA ILE A 110 -4.44 -9.10 8.30
C ILE A 110 -3.96 -10.53 8.10
N ILE A 111 -4.65 -11.48 8.71
CA ILE A 111 -4.35 -12.91 8.66
C ILE A 111 -5.49 -13.59 7.90
N ILE A 112 -5.15 -14.19 6.76
CA ILE A 112 -6.08 -14.85 5.85
C ILE A 112 -5.90 -16.35 6.02
N CYS A 113 -6.96 -17.04 6.43
CA CYS A 113 -6.94 -18.48 6.68
C CYS A 113 -7.70 -19.20 5.55
N THR A 114 -6.99 -19.99 4.75
CA THR A 114 -7.60 -20.94 3.82
C THR A 114 -7.91 -22.23 4.56
N SER A 115 -9.09 -22.81 4.34
CA SER A 115 -9.50 -24.04 5.05
C SER A 115 -8.71 -25.28 4.62
N ASN A 116 -8.86 -26.37 5.36
CA ASN A 116 -8.30 -27.68 5.05
C ASN A 116 -9.16 -28.54 4.10
N LYS A 117 -10.18 -27.97 3.44
CA LYS A 117 -10.96 -28.70 2.43
C LYS A 117 -10.08 -29.06 1.24
N TRP A 118 -10.39 -30.17 0.58
CA TRP A 118 -9.70 -30.55 -0.65
C TRP A 118 -9.85 -29.44 -1.69
N TYR A 119 -8.74 -29.04 -2.31
CA TYR A 119 -8.69 -27.94 -3.27
C TYR A 119 -9.16 -26.59 -2.72
N ALA A 120 -9.02 -26.36 -1.42
CA ALA A 120 -9.41 -25.10 -0.80
C ALA A 120 -8.61 -23.88 -1.25
N GLY A 121 -7.40 -24.08 -1.78
CA GLY A 121 -6.54 -23.01 -2.28
C GLY A 121 -7.06 -22.37 -3.57
N THR A 122 -6.51 -21.21 -3.94
CA THR A 122 -6.85 -20.51 -5.17
C THR A 122 -5.62 -19.91 -5.84
N GLY A 123 -5.55 -19.99 -7.17
CA GLY A 123 -4.57 -19.26 -7.99
C GLY A 123 -4.96 -17.81 -8.31
N ALA A 124 -6.19 -17.41 -7.97
CA ALA A 124 -6.73 -16.10 -8.27
C ALA A 124 -6.11 -15.01 -7.39
N ALA A 125 -6.15 -13.76 -7.85
CA ALA A 125 -5.83 -12.62 -7.00
C ALA A 125 -7.03 -12.34 -6.08
N VAL A 126 -6.76 -12.17 -4.79
CA VAL A 126 -7.76 -11.89 -3.75
C VAL A 126 -7.71 -10.41 -3.38
N TYR A 127 -8.88 -9.80 -3.27
CA TYR A 127 -9.10 -8.40 -2.96
C TYR A 127 -9.97 -8.28 -1.72
N LEU A 128 -9.62 -7.32 -0.86
CA LEU A 128 -10.34 -7.03 0.37
C LEU A 128 -10.71 -5.55 0.44
N ASP A 129 -11.87 -5.27 1.01
CA ASP A 129 -12.32 -3.92 1.34
C ASP A 129 -13.01 -3.95 2.72
N VAL A 130 -12.35 -3.32 3.69
CA VAL A 130 -12.84 -3.21 5.07
C VAL A 130 -13.82 -2.05 5.13
N LYS A 131 -15.04 -2.29 5.60
CA LYS A 131 -16.09 -1.27 5.77
C LYS A 131 -16.40 -1.04 7.23
N GLY A 132 -16.60 0.23 7.56
CA GLY A 132 -16.93 0.68 8.91
C GLY A 132 -18.29 1.36 8.95
N ASP A 133 -18.42 2.35 9.81
CA ASP A 133 -19.65 3.13 9.94
C ASP A 133 -19.83 4.09 8.75
N GLY A 134 -21.05 4.14 8.23
CA GLY A 134 -21.40 5.01 7.11
C GLY A 134 -20.60 4.69 5.84
N LEU A 135 -19.75 5.65 5.43
CA LEU A 135 -18.92 5.56 4.22
C LEU A 135 -17.48 5.14 4.52
N ASP A 136 -17.14 4.79 5.77
CA ASP A 136 -15.77 4.46 6.11
C ASP A 136 -15.30 3.18 5.43
N THR A 137 -14.13 3.27 4.81
CA THR A 137 -13.56 2.19 4.00
C THR A 137 -12.03 2.24 4.03
N SER A 138 -11.40 1.07 3.95
CA SER A 138 -9.97 0.96 3.64
C SER A 138 -9.64 1.28 2.18
N GLY A 139 -10.66 1.39 1.32
CA GLY A 139 -10.52 1.15 -0.12
C GLY A 139 -10.30 -0.33 -0.42
N GLU A 140 -10.62 -0.76 -1.65
CA GLU A 140 -10.25 -2.11 -2.12
C GLU A 140 -8.73 -2.19 -2.27
N PHE A 141 -8.12 -3.25 -1.71
CA PHE A 141 -6.71 -3.54 -1.91
C PHE A 141 -6.50 -5.02 -2.24
N ILE A 142 -5.46 -5.30 -3.01
CA ILE A 142 -5.00 -6.67 -3.24
C ILE A 142 -4.40 -7.23 -1.94
N ALA A 143 -4.91 -8.39 -1.53
CA ALA A 143 -4.45 -9.14 -0.39
C ALA A 143 -3.36 -10.17 -0.76
N GLY A 144 -3.35 -10.62 -2.01
CA GLY A 144 -2.35 -11.53 -2.53
C GLY A 144 -2.85 -12.28 -3.75
N LYS A 145 -2.02 -13.19 -4.25
CA LYS A 145 -2.34 -14.15 -5.31
C LYS A 145 -1.74 -15.50 -4.91
N SER A 146 -2.37 -16.59 -5.33
CA SER A 146 -1.90 -17.95 -5.05
C SER A 146 -1.91 -18.29 -3.56
N PHE A 147 -3.09 -18.58 -3.01
CA PHE A 147 -3.26 -19.05 -1.64
C PHE A 147 -3.35 -20.58 -1.62
N ASP A 148 -2.50 -21.22 -0.83
CA ASP A 148 -2.53 -22.67 -0.65
C ASP A 148 -3.69 -23.12 0.25
N GLY A 149 -4.11 -24.38 0.12
CA GLY A 149 -5.03 -25.02 1.07
C GLY A 149 -4.38 -25.20 2.45
N ASP A 150 -5.19 -25.19 3.51
CA ASP A 150 -4.73 -25.34 4.90
C ASP A 150 -3.59 -24.39 5.28
N SER A 151 -3.70 -23.12 4.86
CA SER A 151 -2.64 -22.14 4.99
C SER A 151 -3.09 -20.88 5.72
N GLN A 152 -2.11 -20.16 6.25
CA GLN A 152 -2.30 -18.83 6.82
C GLN A 152 -1.33 -17.84 6.20
N VAL A 153 -1.87 -16.81 5.56
CA VAL A 153 -1.08 -15.73 4.96
C VAL A 153 -1.26 -14.46 5.78
N LYS A 154 -0.15 -13.82 6.13
CA LYS A 154 -0.16 -12.55 6.87
C LYS A 154 0.26 -11.41 5.97
N ILE A 155 -0.53 -10.33 5.95
CA ILE A 155 -0.19 -9.10 5.23
C ILE A 155 -0.30 -7.89 6.17
N LYS A 156 0.43 -6.83 5.83
CA LYS A 156 0.35 -5.55 6.53
C LYS A 156 -0.30 -4.51 5.64
N LYS A 157 -1.18 -3.70 6.19
CA LYS A 157 -1.85 -2.59 5.49
C LYS A 157 -2.00 -1.38 6.40
N ILE A 158 -2.14 -0.23 5.77
CA ILE A 158 -2.37 1.05 6.44
C ILE A 158 -3.64 1.62 5.87
N PHE A 159 -4.58 1.98 6.74
CA PHE A 159 -5.80 2.68 6.36
C PHE A 159 -6.33 3.49 7.56
N PRO A 160 -7.34 4.36 7.35
CA PRO A 160 -7.92 5.17 8.42
C PRO A 160 -8.47 4.33 9.57
N HIS A 161 -8.28 4.80 10.80
CA HIS A 161 -8.90 4.20 11.98
C HIS A 161 -10.42 4.15 11.84
N MET A 162 -11.03 3.00 12.09
CA MET A 162 -12.46 2.79 11.91
C MET A 162 -13.00 1.62 12.76
N SER A 163 -14.28 1.70 13.15
CA SER A 163 -15.00 0.56 13.73
C SER A 163 -15.38 -0.42 12.62
N MET A 164 -14.70 -1.56 12.55
CA MET A 164 -14.88 -2.54 11.46
C MET A 164 -16.25 -3.24 11.58
N LYS A 165 -17.11 -3.09 10.58
CA LYS A 165 -18.47 -3.67 10.56
C LYS A 165 -18.66 -4.76 9.52
N LYS A 166 -18.00 -4.62 8.37
CA LYS A 166 -18.10 -5.58 7.26
C LYS A 166 -16.75 -5.74 6.58
N LEU A 167 -16.53 -6.92 6.01
CA LEU A 167 -15.39 -7.20 5.15
C LEU A 167 -15.90 -7.72 3.82
N LEU A 168 -15.61 -7.01 2.74
CA LEU A 168 -15.89 -7.46 1.39
C LEU A 168 -14.68 -8.24 0.89
N VAL A 169 -14.93 -9.44 0.38
CA VAL A 169 -13.93 -10.38 -0.10
C VAL A 169 -14.28 -10.76 -1.54
N ARG A 170 -13.37 -10.53 -2.47
CA ARG A 170 -13.55 -10.86 -3.89
C ARG A 170 -12.29 -11.52 -4.42
N HIS A 171 -12.41 -12.33 -5.47
CA HIS A 171 -11.29 -12.72 -6.29
C HIS A 171 -11.51 -12.37 -7.77
N ASP A 172 -10.44 -12.31 -8.56
CA ASP A 172 -10.52 -12.00 -10.00
C ASP A 172 -10.93 -13.19 -10.87
N ASN A 173 -11.09 -14.37 -10.25
CA ASN A 173 -11.45 -15.62 -10.92
C ASN A 173 -10.44 -16.07 -11.99
N THR A 174 -9.18 -15.62 -11.88
CA THR A 174 -8.11 -16.00 -12.80
C THR A 174 -7.35 -17.24 -12.30
N GLY A 175 -6.61 -17.88 -13.20
CA GLY A 175 -5.80 -19.06 -12.88
C GLY A 175 -6.57 -20.38 -12.87
N TRP A 176 -5.86 -21.46 -12.61
CA TRP A 176 -6.43 -22.81 -12.52
C TRP A 176 -6.94 -23.05 -11.09
N GLY A 177 -8.18 -23.51 -10.93
CA GLY A 177 -8.81 -23.66 -9.61
C GLY A 177 -9.04 -22.31 -8.93
N ALA A 178 -9.83 -21.43 -9.56
CA ALA A 178 -10.08 -20.09 -9.05
C ALA A 178 -11.02 -20.04 -7.83
N GLY A 179 -11.88 -21.05 -7.67
CA GLY A 179 -12.72 -21.20 -6.49
C GLY A 179 -11.87 -21.34 -5.22
N TRP A 180 -12.25 -20.65 -4.17
CA TRP A 180 -11.46 -20.56 -2.94
C TRP A 180 -12.31 -20.91 -1.73
N HIS A 181 -11.88 -21.85 -0.90
CA HIS A 181 -12.58 -22.14 0.35
C HIS A 181 -11.92 -21.41 1.52
N LEU A 182 -12.43 -20.20 1.78
CA LEU A 182 -12.00 -19.36 2.87
C LEU A 182 -12.54 -19.87 4.22
N ASP A 183 -11.68 -20.02 5.22
CA ASP A 183 -12.09 -20.30 6.61
C ASP A 183 -12.53 -18.98 7.30
N LYS A 184 -11.57 -18.07 7.48
CA LYS A 184 -11.78 -16.79 8.17
C LYS A 184 -10.68 -15.79 7.81
N ILE A 185 -10.96 -14.52 8.10
CA ILE A 185 -9.97 -13.44 8.05
C ILE A 185 -9.93 -12.75 9.41
N ILE A 186 -8.74 -12.55 9.96
CA ILE A 186 -8.51 -11.87 11.23
C ILE A 186 -7.80 -10.57 10.94
N ILE A 187 -8.34 -9.45 11.43
CA ILE A 187 -7.74 -8.12 11.29
C ILE A 187 -7.35 -7.65 12.68
N LYS A 188 -6.07 -7.33 12.86
CA LYS A 188 -5.49 -6.80 14.09
C LYS A 188 -5.01 -5.37 13.88
N ASP A 189 -5.60 -4.43 14.63
CA ASP A 189 -5.09 -3.08 14.77
C ASP A 189 -3.81 -3.13 15.63
N LYS A 190 -2.68 -2.71 15.06
CA LYS A 190 -1.37 -2.78 15.73
C LYS A 190 -1.17 -1.63 16.71
N THR A 191 -1.97 -0.57 16.61
CA THR A 191 -1.90 0.59 17.50
C THR A 191 -2.77 0.39 18.73
N THR A 192 -4.02 -0.03 18.55
CA THR A 192 -4.97 -0.23 19.67
C THR A 192 -4.91 -1.63 20.26
N GLY A 193 -4.40 -2.61 19.51
CA GLY A 193 -4.42 -4.02 19.88
C GLY A 193 -5.77 -4.71 19.63
N GLU A 194 -6.76 -3.99 19.10
CA GLU A 194 -8.08 -4.56 18.75
C GLU A 194 -7.94 -5.66 17.70
N VAL A 195 -8.71 -6.74 17.88
CA VAL A 195 -8.73 -7.89 16.96
C VAL A 195 -10.17 -8.18 16.58
N VAL A 196 -10.44 -8.20 15.28
CA VAL A 196 -11.76 -8.54 14.71
C VAL A 196 -11.61 -9.76 13.81
N THR A 197 -12.50 -10.75 13.95
CA THR A 197 -12.49 -11.98 13.16
C THR A 197 -13.74 -12.06 12.29
N PHE A 198 -13.56 -12.18 10.98
CA PHE A 198 -14.63 -12.38 10.00
C PHE A 198 -14.65 -13.84 9.57
N LYS A 199 -15.66 -14.60 10.01
CA LYS A 199 -15.82 -16.01 9.64
C LYS A 199 -16.54 -16.14 8.29
N CYS A 200 -16.14 -17.10 7.46
CA CYS A 200 -16.86 -17.48 6.23
C CYS A 200 -17.12 -18.98 6.21
N TYR A 201 -16.07 -19.78 6.37
CA TYR A 201 -16.06 -21.23 6.19
C TYR A 201 -16.90 -21.66 4.97
N CYS A 202 -16.57 -21.08 3.81
CA CYS A 202 -17.40 -21.13 2.63
C CYS A 202 -16.59 -21.03 1.33
N TRP A 203 -17.10 -21.63 0.24
CA TRP A 203 -16.57 -21.41 -1.09
C TRP A 203 -16.91 -20.00 -1.58
N ILE A 204 -15.91 -19.33 -2.13
CA ILE A 204 -16.04 -18.11 -2.93
C ILE A 204 -15.76 -18.52 -4.37
N GLU A 205 -16.73 -18.28 -5.25
CA GLU A 205 -16.71 -18.73 -6.64
C GLU A 205 -17.14 -17.59 -7.59
N GLY A 206 -16.61 -17.63 -8.82
CA GLY A 206 -16.91 -16.64 -9.86
C GLY A 206 -16.36 -15.25 -9.55
N VAL A 207 -17.01 -14.20 -10.05
CA VAL A 207 -16.59 -12.79 -9.81
C VAL A 207 -17.36 -12.12 -8.68
N ASN A 208 -18.02 -12.91 -7.83
CA ASN A 208 -18.89 -12.40 -6.77
C ASN A 208 -18.07 -11.84 -5.60
N THR A 209 -18.54 -10.74 -5.05
CA THR A 209 -18.02 -10.19 -3.79
C THR A 209 -18.80 -10.79 -2.63
N LYS A 210 -18.12 -11.49 -1.73
CA LYS A 210 -18.68 -12.00 -0.47
C LYS A 210 -18.58 -10.92 0.60
N THR A 211 -19.68 -10.61 1.27
CA THR A 211 -19.67 -9.72 2.45
C THR A 211 -19.68 -10.56 3.70
N LEU A 212 -18.73 -10.32 4.60
CA LEU A 212 -18.61 -10.95 5.91
C LEU A 212 -18.87 -9.92 7.01
N THR A 213 -19.38 -10.37 8.15
CA THR A 213 -19.54 -9.59 9.38
C THR A 213 -18.72 -10.24 10.51
N PRO A 214 -18.33 -9.48 11.56
CA PRO A 214 -17.66 -10.02 12.73
C PRO A 214 -18.44 -11.15 13.42
#